data_AF-A0A241VSH5-F1
#
_entry.id   AF-A0A241VSH5-F1
#
_cell.length_a   1.000
_cell.length_b   1.000
_cell.length_c   1.000
_cell.angle_alpha   90.00
_cell.angle_beta   90.00
_cell.angle_gamma   90.00
#
_symmetry.space_group_name_H-M   'P 1'
#
loop_
_entity.id
_entity.type
_entity.pdbx_description
1 polymer ?
#
loop_
_entity_poly.entity_id
_entity_poly.type
_entity_poly.pdbx_seq_one_letter_code
_entity_poly.pdbx_strand_id
1 'polypeptide(L)'
;MKSNPTPRHILFIKTELGNEKYCKGCDEYFPATKQFFYGTGYNSTITGEPLLETLCKACYKEKYKPNYVRCYNVTYRYGATA
;
A
#
# COMPACT_ATOMS: atom_id res chain seq x y z
N MET A 1 33.64 12.01 -3.24
CA MET A 1 32.72 10.85 -3.18
C MET A 1 31.59 11.23 -2.24
N LYS A 2 30.37 11.47 -2.75
CA LYS A 2 29.24 11.88 -1.92
C LYS A 2 28.85 10.69 -1.05
N SER A 3 29.08 10.79 0.26
CA SER A 3 28.63 9.82 1.24
C SER A 3 27.11 9.68 1.11
N ASN A 4 26.68 8.54 0.57
CA ASN A 4 25.28 8.18 0.43
C ASN A 4 24.71 8.01 1.85
N PRO A 5 23.78 8.87 2.31
CA PRO A 5 23.24 8.73 3.65
C PRO A 5 22.54 7.37 3.74
N THR A 6 23.01 6.50 4.64
CA THR A 6 22.37 5.22 4.97
C THR A 6 20.85 5.44 5.09
N PRO A 7 20.01 4.69 4.35
CA PRO A 7 18.61 5.06 4.16
C PRO A 7 17.84 4.84 5.46
N ARG A 8 17.75 5.88 6.28
CA ARG A 8 16.75 5.96 7.34
C ARG A 8 15.40 6.17 6.64
N HIS A 9 14.77 5.07 6.21
CA HIS A 9 13.39 4.97 5.69
C HIS A 9 12.83 6.31 5.15
N ILE A 10 13.19 6.68 3.92
CA ILE A 10 12.50 7.78 3.24
C ILE A 10 11.07 7.32 3.00
N LEU A 11 10.13 7.88 3.76
CA LEU A 11 8.72 7.48 3.72
C LEU A 11 7.99 8.05 2.51
N PHE A 12 8.43 9.19 2.00
CA PHE A 12 7.82 9.89 0.87
C PHE A 12 8.90 10.46 -0.05
N ILE A 13 8.69 10.32 -1.35
CA ILE A 13 9.50 10.98 -2.38
C ILE A 13 8.58 11.81 -3.27
N LYS A 14 9.11 12.92 -3.79
CA LYS A 14 8.44 13.73 -4.81
C LYS A 14 9.08 13.41 -6.15
N THR A 15 8.30 12.83 -7.04
CA THR A 15 8.68 12.59 -8.44
C THR A 15 7.99 13.62 -9.33
N GLU A 16 8.39 13.65 -10.60
CA GLU A 16 7.78 14.53 -11.62
C GLU A 16 6.29 14.20 -11.84
N LEU A 17 5.88 12.97 -11.50
CA LEU A 17 4.49 12.50 -11.58
C LEU A 17 3.68 12.76 -10.29
N GLY A 18 4.33 13.17 -9.19
CA GLY A 18 3.66 13.55 -7.95
C GLY A 18 4.31 13.00 -6.68
N ASN A 19 3.52 12.89 -5.61
CA ASN A 19 4.00 12.35 -4.33
C ASN A 19 3.87 10.83 -4.32
N GLU A 20 4.97 10.15 -4.05
CA GLU A 20 5.02 8.71 -3.85
C GLU A 20 5.39 8.39 -2.41
N LYS A 21 4.88 7.27 -1.91
CA LYS A 21 5.04 6.78 -0.55
C LYS A 21 5.65 5.38 -0.58
N TYR A 22 6.57 5.15 0.34
CA TYR A 22 7.21 3.85 0.54
C TYR A 22 6.29 2.86 1.26
N CYS A 23 6.18 1.64 0.72
CA CYS A 23 5.53 0.52 1.39
C CYS A 23 6.56 -0.31 2.18
N LYS A 24 6.38 -0.45 3.50
CA LYS A 24 7.27 -1.29 4.34
C LYS A 24 7.08 -2.81 4.16
N GLY A 25 6.11 -3.23 3.36
CA GLY A 25 5.80 -4.66 3.15
C GLY A 25 6.50 -5.27 1.94
N CYS A 26 6.63 -4.49 0.87
CA CYS A 26 7.25 -4.92 -0.39
C CYS A 26 8.45 -4.06 -0.81
N ASP A 27 8.87 -3.14 0.06
CA ASP A 27 10.02 -2.26 -0.11
C ASP A 27 10.03 -1.43 -1.40
N GLU A 28 8.83 -1.09 -1.89
CA GLU A 28 8.60 -0.38 -3.14
C GLU A 28 7.82 0.94 -2.93
N TYR A 29 8.01 1.91 -3.82
CA TYR A 29 7.32 3.19 -3.81
C TYR A 29 6.06 3.14 -4.67
N PHE A 30 4.95 3.63 -4.12
CA PHE A 30 3.67 3.75 -4.83
C PHE A 30 3.13 5.16 -4.72
N PRO A 31 2.26 5.61 -5.64
CA PRO A 31 1.60 6.90 -5.53
C PRO A 31 0.91 7.04 -4.17
N ALA A 32 1.17 8.16 -3.47
CA ALA A 32 0.65 8.46 -2.13
C ALA A 32 -0.84 8.84 -2.19
N THR A 33 -1.67 7.92 -2.68
CA THR A 33 -3.11 8.11 -2.90
C THR A 33 -3.91 7.01 -2.22
N LYS A 34 -5.20 7.28 -1.99
CA LYS A 34 -6.15 6.28 -1.44
C LYS A 34 -6.38 5.09 -2.38
N GLN A 35 -5.88 5.11 -3.61
CA GLN A 35 -5.94 3.96 -4.51
C GLN A 35 -4.98 2.87 -4.04
N PHE A 36 -3.75 3.24 -3.66
CA PHE A 36 -2.68 2.32 -3.28
C PHE A 36 -2.56 2.09 -1.77
N PHE A 37 -2.97 3.05 -0.94
CA PHE A 37 -2.91 2.93 0.52
C PHE A 37 -4.31 3.05 1.14
N TYR A 38 -4.52 2.38 2.28
CA TYR A 38 -5.71 2.60 3.11
C TYR A 38 -5.59 3.95 3.83
N GLY A 39 -6.72 4.64 4.03
CA GLY A 39 -6.77 5.83 4.87
C GLY A 39 -7.09 5.43 6.30
N THR A 40 -6.18 5.70 7.23
CA THR A 40 -6.32 5.33 8.66
C THR A 40 -7.15 6.37 9.44
N GLY A 41 -7.54 7.47 8.79
CA GLY A 41 -8.41 8.52 9.36
C GLY A 41 -8.15 9.89 8.73
N TYR A 42 -8.74 10.92 9.31
CA TYR A 42 -8.43 12.32 9.04
C TYR A 42 -7.65 12.86 10.25
N ASN A 43 -6.49 13.50 10.02
CA ASN A 43 -5.91 14.32 11.08
C ASN A 43 -6.67 15.64 11.10
N SER A 44 -7.50 15.82 12.12
CA SER A 44 -8.24 17.07 12.39
C SER A 44 -7.32 18.26 12.67
N THR A 45 -6.03 18.02 12.87
CA THR A 45 -5.08 19.01 13.41
C THR A 45 -4.20 19.72 12.40
N ILE A 46 -4.03 19.24 11.15
CA ILE A 46 -3.00 19.83 10.27
C ILE A 46 -3.47 20.27 8.86
N THR A 47 -4.24 19.51 8.08
CA THR A 47 -4.61 20.00 6.72
C THR A 47 -5.79 19.26 6.10
N GLY A 48 -6.58 18.51 6.87
CA GLY A 48 -7.68 17.69 6.32
C GLY A 48 -7.22 16.58 5.37
N GLU A 49 -5.91 16.40 5.18
CA GLU A 49 -5.37 15.35 4.34
C GLU A 49 -5.51 13.98 5.04
N PRO A 50 -5.95 12.94 4.30
CA PRO A 50 -6.14 11.61 4.84
C PRO A 50 -4.79 11.03 5.28
N LEU A 51 -4.70 10.54 6.52
CA LEU A 51 -3.53 9.79 6.94
C LEU A 51 -3.49 8.46 6.19
N LEU A 52 -2.46 8.26 5.36
CA LEU A 52 -2.29 7.02 4.63
C LEU A 52 -1.54 5.99 5.47
N GLU A 53 -1.94 4.73 5.35
CA GLU A 53 -1.32 3.58 6.01
C GLU A 53 0.12 3.34 5.53
N THR A 54 0.98 2.75 6.38
CA THR A 54 2.39 2.45 6.02
C THR A 54 2.58 1.30 5.03
N LEU A 55 1.53 0.50 4.81
CA LEU A 55 1.53 -0.63 3.90
C LEU A 55 0.62 -0.33 2.71
N CYS A 56 1.03 -0.75 1.51
CA CYS A 56 0.15 -0.75 0.35
C CYS A 56 -1.03 -1.70 0.61
N LYS A 57 -2.14 -1.52 -0.11
CA LYS A 57 -3.35 -2.34 0.09
C LYS A 57 -3.11 -3.83 -0.08
N ALA A 58 -2.17 -4.24 -0.94
CA ALA A 58 -1.80 -5.64 -1.13
C ALA A 58 -1.17 -6.20 0.15
N CYS A 59 -0.04 -5.62 0.59
CA CYS A 59 0.65 -6.02 1.81
C CYS A 59 -0.22 -5.88 3.06
N TYR A 60 -1.11 -4.88 3.10
CA TYR A 60 -2.06 -4.73 4.18
C TYR A 60 -3.05 -5.90 4.25
N LYS A 61 -3.58 -6.36 3.10
CA LYS A 61 -4.47 -7.53 3.05
C LYS A 61 -3.74 -8.80 3.47
N GLU A 62 -2.50 -8.99 3.04
CA GLU A 62 -1.70 -10.15 3.42
C GLU A 62 -1.45 -10.17 4.94
N LYS A 63 -1.09 -9.01 5.51
CA LYS A 63 -0.76 -8.89 6.94
C LYS A 63 -1.99 -8.99 7.86
N TYR A 64 -3.08 -8.31 7.52
CA TYR A 64 -4.25 -8.15 8.41
C TYR A 64 -5.44 -9.04 8.03
N LYS A 65 -5.46 -9.60 6.82
CA LYS A 65 -6.51 -10.51 6.35
C LYS A 65 -5.94 -11.78 5.68
N PRO A 66 -5.04 -12.52 6.35
CA PRO A 66 -4.51 -13.77 5.79
C PRO A 66 -5.62 -14.81 5.53
N ASN A 67 -6.71 -14.75 6.32
CA ASN A 67 -7.85 -15.67 6.22
C ASN A 67 -9.06 -15.09 5.47
N TYR A 68 -8.90 -14.07 4.61
CA TYR A 68 -9.97 -13.71 3.67
C TYR A 68 -10.05 -14.75 2.55
N VAL A 69 -10.55 -15.93 2.91
CA VAL A 69 -11.02 -16.91 1.93
C VAL A 69 -12.22 -16.25 1.25
N ARG A 70 -12.06 -15.84 -0.01
CA ARG A 70 -13.20 -15.46 -0.84
C ARG A 70 -14.14 -16.67 -0.89
N CYS A 71 -15.29 -16.59 -0.23
CA CYS A 71 -16.30 -17.66 -0.16
C CYS A 71 -16.93 -18.02 -1.52
N TYR A 72 -16.39 -17.54 -2.63
CA TYR A 72 -16.90 -17.73 -3.99
C TYR A 72 -15.77 -18.08 -4.95
N ASN A 73 -14.90 -19.02 -4.56
CA ASN A 73 -14.16 -19.77 -5.56
C ASN A 73 -15.16 -20.65 -6.35
N VAL A 74 -15.92 -20.05 -7.27
CA VAL A 74 -16.90 -20.72 -8.14
C VAL A 74 -16.24 -21.46 -9.30
N THR A 75 -14.92 -21.66 -9.29
CA THR A 75 -14.25 -22.49 -10.32
C THR A 75 -14.77 -23.93 -10.30
N TYR A 76 -15.28 -24.42 -9.17
CA TYR A 76 -16.01 -25.70 -9.13
C TYR A 76 -17.35 -25.69 -9.90
N ARG A 77 -17.89 -24.52 -10.26
CA ARG A 77 -19.18 -24.41 -11.00
C ARG A 77 -19.01 -24.46 -12.51
N TYR A 78 -17.86 -24.07 -13.04
CA TYR A 78 -17.55 -24.15 -14.46
C TYR A 78 -16.53 -25.27 -14.63
N GLY A 79 -17.05 -26.50 -14.71
CA GLY A 79 -16.27 -27.73 -14.75
C GLY A 79 -15.13 -27.68 -15.76
N ALA A 80 -14.04 -28.33 -15.38
CA ALA A 80 -12.94 -28.69 -16.24
C ALA A 80 -13.47 -29.30 -17.56
N THR A 81 -13.30 -28.57 -18.65
CA THR A 81 -13.36 -29.11 -20.00
C THR A 81 -11.96 -29.59 -20.34
N ALA A 82 -11.75 -30.90 -20.28
CA ALA A 82 -10.67 -31.59 -20.99
C ALA A 82 -11.19 -32.03 -22.37
#